data_AF-A0A355GPF5-F1
#
_entry.id   AF-A0A355GPF5-F1
#
_cell.length_a   1.000
_cell.length_b   1.000
_cell.length_c   1.000
_cell.angle_alpha   90.00
_cell.angle_beta   90.00
_cell.angle_gamma   90.00
#
_symmetry.space_group_name_H-M   'P 1'
#
loop_
_entity.id
_entity.type
_entity.pdbx_description
1 polymer ?
#
loop_
_entity_poly.entity_id
_entity_poly.type
_entity_poly.pdbx_seq_one_letter_code
_entity_poly.pdbx_strand_id
1 'polypeptide(L)'
;AIGPVPMMKAVAETTRPYGIRTYVSLNPIMIDGTGMCGCCRVSVGGQTFFSCVDGPDFDGHLVDFDSLSNRQRAYRTLEKEAQEHHCRCNTKEAGQC
;
A
#
# COMPACT_ATOMS: atom_id res chain seq x y z
N ALA A 1 2.22 13.85 1.42
CA ALA A 1 0.83 13.51 1.05
C ALA A 1 0.52 12.11 1.57
N ILE A 2 -0.70 11.91 2.09
CA ILE A 2 -1.14 10.64 2.68
C ILE A 2 -2.56 10.38 2.18
N GLY A 3 -2.79 9.25 1.52
CA GLY A 3 -4.11 8.89 0.99
C GLY A 3 -4.02 7.80 -0.06
N PRO A 4 -5.04 7.64 -0.93
CA PRO A 4 -5.02 6.65 -2.00
C PRO A 4 -3.84 6.85 -2.96
N VAL A 5 -3.29 5.77 -3.51
CA VAL A 5 -2.14 5.83 -4.44
C VAL A 5 -2.36 6.79 -5.62
N PRO A 6 -3.55 6.83 -6.28
CA PRO A 6 -3.81 7.80 -7.34
C PRO A 6 -3.72 9.25 -6.87
N MET A 7 -4.17 9.53 -5.64
CA MET A 7 -4.10 10.86 -5.04
C MET A 7 -2.64 11.23 -4.74
N MET A 8 -1.86 10.32 -4.16
CA MET A 8 -0.45 10.55 -3.88
C MET A 8 0.35 10.81 -5.16
N LYS A 9 0.09 10.05 -6.23
CA LYS A 9 0.66 10.27 -7.57
C LYS A 9 0.30 11.65 -8.10
N ALA A 10 -0.97 12.05 -8.03
CA ALA A 10 -1.42 13.35 -8.52
C ALA A 10 -0.75 14.52 -7.79
N VAL A 11 -0.59 14.43 -6.47
CA VAL A 11 0.09 15.46 -5.67
C VAL A 11 1.59 15.53 -6.00
N ALA A 12 2.25 14.38 -6.15
CA ALA A 12 3.66 14.34 -6.54
C ALA A 12 3.89 14.97 -7.93
N GLU A 13 3.04 14.68 -8.91
CA GLU A 13 3.17 15.27 -10.25
C GLU A 13 2.78 16.75 -10.30
N THR A 14 1.81 17.18 -9.49
CA THR A 14 1.41 18.61 -9.42
C THR A 14 2.55 19.48 -8.88
N THR A 15 3.34 18.96 -7.95
CA THR A 15 4.43 19.69 -7.27
C THR A 15 5.77 19.65 -8.03
N ARG A 16 5.94 18.69 -8.95
CA ARG A 16 7.19 18.46 -9.70
C ARG A 16 7.63 19.69 -10.52
N PRO A 17 6.76 20.39 -11.29
CA PRO A 17 7.18 21.55 -12.08
C PRO A 17 7.64 22.75 -11.24
N TYR A 18 7.18 22.82 -9.99
CA TYR A 18 7.52 23.90 -9.06
C TYR A 18 8.78 23.60 -8.23
N GLY A 19 9.40 22.43 -8.42
CA GLY A 19 10.55 22.00 -7.61
C GLY A 19 10.22 21.83 -6.12
N ILE A 20 8.94 21.68 -5.78
CA ILE A 20 8.50 21.55 -4.39
C ILE A 20 8.73 20.11 -3.95
N ARG A 21 9.66 19.93 -3.00
CA ARG A 21 9.97 18.62 -2.42
C ARG A 21 8.72 18.02 -1.79
N THR A 22 8.34 16.82 -2.25
CA THR A 22 7.08 16.20 -1.87
C THR A 22 7.31 14.80 -1.32
N TYR A 23 7.09 14.65 -0.02
CA TYR A 23 7.09 13.36 0.63
C TYR A 23 5.72 12.67 0.51
N VAL A 24 5.72 11.35 0.35
CA VAL A 24 4.50 10.52 0.31
C VAL A 24 4.64 9.36 1.29
N SER A 25 3.61 9.15 2.12
CA SER A 25 3.53 7.99 3.01
C SER A 25 2.90 6.82 2.25
N LEU A 26 3.71 5.87 1.80
CA LEU A 26 3.23 4.77 0.98
C LEU A 26 2.42 3.77 1.79
N ASN A 27 1.42 3.17 1.15
CA ASN A 27 0.54 2.15 1.73
C ASN A 27 0.63 0.80 1.00
N PRO A 28 1.82 0.17 0.86
CA PRO A 28 1.92 -1.17 0.28
C PRO A 28 1.30 -2.21 1.22
N ILE A 29 1.06 -3.41 0.69
CA ILE A 29 0.65 -4.56 1.51
C ILE A 29 1.76 -4.89 2.51
N MET A 30 1.40 -5.10 3.77
CA MET A 30 2.31 -5.47 4.86
C MET A 30 1.89 -6.81 5.47
N ILE A 31 2.88 -7.58 5.95
CA ILE A 31 2.65 -8.86 6.66
C ILE A 31 3.35 -8.82 8.02
N ASP A 32 4.68 -8.85 7.99
CA ASP A 32 5.54 -8.90 9.18
C ASP A 32 5.77 -7.52 9.81
N GLY A 33 5.98 -6.49 8.98
CA GLY A 33 6.25 -5.13 9.44
C GLY A 33 7.67 -4.92 10.00
N THR A 34 8.54 -5.92 9.94
CA THR A 34 9.90 -5.88 10.53
C THR A 34 11.02 -6.08 9.51
N GLY A 35 10.69 -6.14 8.22
CA GLY A 35 11.67 -6.21 7.12
C GLY A 35 12.20 -7.61 6.79
N MET A 36 11.54 -8.66 7.26
CA MET A 36 11.91 -10.06 7.01
C MET A 36 11.24 -10.65 5.76
N CYS A 37 10.03 -10.21 5.39
CA CYS A 37 9.27 -10.84 4.30
C CYS A 37 9.35 -10.13 2.93
N GLY A 38 9.67 -8.84 2.89
CA GLY A 38 9.71 -8.06 1.65
C GLY A 38 8.35 -7.87 0.93
N CYS A 39 7.23 -8.12 1.62
CA CYS A 39 5.89 -7.88 1.06
C CYS A 39 5.65 -6.39 0.80
N CYS A 40 6.12 -5.53 1.70
CA CYS A 40 5.98 -4.08 1.62
C CYS A 40 7.01 -3.41 0.69
N ARG A 41 7.70 -4.17 -0.18
CA ARG A 41 8.73 -3.63 -1.05
C ARG A 41 8.19 -2.60 -2.04
N VAL A 42 8.95 -1.54 -2.24
CA VAL A 42 8.67 -0.42 -3.14
C VAL A 42 9.92 -0.09 -3.95
N SER A 43 9.72 0.39 -5.18
CA SER A 43 10.82 0.86 -6.03
C SER A 43 10.87 2.38 -5.96
N VAL A 44 11.99 2.94 -5.50
CA VAL A 44 12.22 4.38 -5.36
C VAL A 44 13.55 4.70 -6.01
N GLY A 45 13.54 5.54 -7.04
CA GLY A 45 14.76 5.93 -7.76
C GLY A 45 15.49 4.75 -8.43
N GLY A 46 14.78 3.69 -8.80
CA GLY A 46 15.35 2.47 -9.38
C GLY A 46 15.96 1.49 -8.37
N GLN A 47 15.87 1.79 -7.07
CA GLN A 47 16.30 0.89 -5.99
C GLN A 47 15.08 0.33 -5.25
N THR A 48 15.23 -0.90 -4.75
CA THR A 48 14.17 -1.55 -3.97
C THR A 48 14.37 -1.29 -2.49
N PHE A 49 13.33 -0.79 -1.81
CA PHE A 49 13.28 -0.52 -0.37
C PHE A 49 12.11 -1.26 0.28
N PHE A 50 12.16 -1.47 1.60
CA PHE A 50 11.08 -2.06 2.38
C PHE A 50 10.37 -0.97 3.18
N SER A 51 9.12 -0.67 2.82
CA SER A 51 8.37 0.44 3.42
C SER A 51 8.20 0.35 4.94
N CYS A 52 8.20 -0.86 5.52
CA CYS A 52 8.09 -1.02 6.99
C CYS A 52 9.39 -0.73 7.77
N VAL A 53 10.55 -0.72 7.12
CA VAL A 53 11.85 -0.46 7.76
C VAL A 53 12.48 0.83 7.22
N ASP A 54 12.52 0.99 5.90
CA ASP A 54 13.15 2.13 5.22
C ASP A 54 12.18 3.31 5.01
N GLY A 55 10.88 3.09 5.21
CA GLY A 55 9.81 4.05 4.96
C GLY A 55 9.04 4.46 6.23
N PRO A 56 7.71 4.66 6.15
CA PRO A 56 6.85 4.60 4.96
C PRO A 56 6.92 5.85 4.07
N ASP A 57 7.60 6.89 4.55
CA ASP A 57 7.73 8.18 3.89
C ASP A 57 8.89 8.18 2.88
N PHE A 58 8.57 8.31 1.60
CA PHE A 58 9.55 8.38 0.52
C PHE A 58 9.39 9.66 -0.29
N ASP A 59 10.41 9.99 -1.08
CA ASP A 59 10.32 11.07 -2.06
C ASP A 59 9.34 10.69 -3.16
N GLY A 60 8.17 11.34 -3.18
CA GLY A 60 7.10 11.07 -4.13
C GLY A 60 7.51 11.31 -5.57
N HIS A 61 8.56 12.08 -5.84
CA HIS A 61 9.04 12.29 -7.20
C HIS A 61 9.85 11.11 -7.75
N LEU A 62 10.31 10.22 -6.88
CA LEU A 62 11.15 9.05 -7.21
C LEU A 62 10.41 7.72 -7.09
N VAL A 63 9.19 7.71 -6.52
CA VAL A 63 8.39 6.50 -6.33
C VAL A 63 7.81 5.97 -7.65
N ASP A 64 7.95 4.67 -7.87
CA ASP A 64 7.20 3.96 -8.92
C ASP A 64 5.77 3.64 -8.46
N PHE A 65 4.85 4.59 -8.74
CA PHE A 65 3.44 4.46 -8.38
C PHE A 65 2.70 3.37 -9.16
N ASP A 66 3.16 3.01 -10.36
CA ASP A 66 2.47 2.03 -11.20
C ASP A 66 2.75 0.61 -10.69
N SER A 67 4.00 0.32 -10.33
CA SER A 67 4.37 -0.91 -9.61
C SER A 67 3.63 -1.04 -8.29
N LEU A 68 3.60 0.01 -7.46
CA LEU A 68 2.86 0.01 -6.19
C LEU A 68 1.36 -0.26 -6.39
N SER A 69 0.75 0.42 -7.36
CA SER A 69 -0.67 0.25 -7.69
C SER A 69 -0.98 -1.17 -8.16
N ASN A 70 -0.11 -1.78 -8.96
CA ASN A 70 -0.28 -3.16 -9.43
C ASN A 70 -0.21 -4.15 -8.26
N ARG A 71 0.75 -3.95 -7.34
CA ARG A 71 0.92 -4.81 -6.16
C ARG A 71 -0.29 -4.77 -5.22
N GLN A 72 -0.89 -3.59 -4.99
CA GLN A 72 -2.09 -3.47 -4.16
C GLN A 72 -3.30 -4.26 -4.70
N ARG A 73 -3.30 -4.64 -5.98
CA ARG A 73 -4.41 -5.38 -6.57
C ARG A 73 -4.24 -6.89 -6.51
N ALA A 74 -3.08 -7.38 -6.04
CA ALA A 74 -2.72 -8.80 -6.09
C ALA A 74 -3.75 -9.71 -5.43
N TYR A 75 -4.40 -9.26 -4.34
CA TYR A 75 -5.31 -10.06 -3.55
C TYR A 75 -6.80 -9.69 -3.70
N ARG A 76 -7.16 -8.83 -4.66
CA ARG A 76 -8.55 -8.34 -4.82
C ARG A 76 -9.61 -9.44 -4.88
N THR A 77 -9.31 -10.55 -5.55
CA THR A 77 -10.26 -11.67 -5.65
C THR A 77 -10.46 -12.33 -4.28
N LEU A 78 -9.39 -12.59 -3.54
CA LEU A 78 -9.46 -13.17 -2.20
C LEU A 78 -10.08 -12.19 -1.19
N GLU A 79 -9.79 -10.90 -1.31
CA GLU A 79 -10.42 -9.84 -0.51
C GLU A 79 -11.93 -9.82 -0.73
N LYS A 80 -12.38 -9.93 -1.99
CA LYS A 80 -13.81 -10.02 -2.34
C LYS A 80 -14.45 -11.28 -1.78
N GLU A 81 -13.82 -12.44 -1.94
CA GLU A 81 -14.29 -13.71 -1.37
C GLU A 81 -14.40 -13.63 0.15
N ALA A 82 -13.39 -13.06 0.83
CA ALA A 82 -13.40 -12.86 2.28
C ALA A 82 -14.48 -11.87 2.74
N GLN A 83 -14.77 -10.83 1.94
CA GLN A 83 -15.82 -9.87 2.23
C GLN A 83 -17.23 -10.45 2.04
N GLU A 84 -17.40 -11.35 1.06
CA GLU A 84 -18.66 -12.07 0.80
C GLU A 84 -18.82 -13.30 1.71
N HIS A 85 -17.74 -13.79 2.33
CA HIS A 85 -17.77 -14.92 3.24
C HIS A 85 -18.48 -14.57 4.55
N HIS A 86 -19.77 -14.91 4.61
CA HIS A 86 -20.54 -14.93 5.85
C HIS A 86 -20.12 -16.14 6.71
N CYS A 87 -19.21 -15.89 7.65
CA CYS A 87 -18.82 -16.90 8.63
C CYS A 87 -20.06 -17.36 9.42
N ARG A 88 -20.27 -18.68 9.56
CA ARG A 88 -21.40 -19.27 10.32
C ARG A 88 -21.47 -18.80 11.78
N CYS A 89 -20.42 -18.19 12.32
CA CYS A 89 -20.42 -17.61 13.66
C CYS A 89 -21.25 -16.31 13.79
N ASN A 90 -21.62 -15.64 12.68
CA ASN A 90 -22.39 -14.38 12.70
C ASN A 90 -23.90 -14.56 12.43
N THR A 91 -24.37 -15.78 12.17
CA THR A 91 -25.81 -16.07 12.20
C THR A 91 -26.23 -16.22 13.66
N LYS A 92 -27.23 -15.44 14.11
CA LYS A 92 -27.75 -15.35 15.50
C LYS A 92 -28.29 -16.67 16.10
N GLU A 93 -27.92 -17.83 15.56
CA GLU A 93 -28.32 -19.15 16.02
C GLU A 93 -27.14 -20.08 16.38
N ALA A 94 -25.90 -19.64 16.24
CA ALA A 94 -24.75 -20.40 16.72
C ALA A 94 -24.29 -19.88 18.09
N GLY A 95 -24.93 -20.37 19.14
CA GLY A 95 -24.34 -20.34 20.48
C GLY A 95 -22.99 -21.07 20.48
N GLN A 96 -22.06 -20.57 21.30
CA GLN A 96 -20.78 -21.18 21.66
C GLN A 96 -19.68 -21.19 20.59
N CYS A 97 -18.84 -20.15 20.64
CA CYS A 97 -17.42 -20.34 20.96
C CYS A 97 -16.95 -19.16 21.82
#